data_AF-X0U120-F1
#
_entry.id   AF-X0U120-F1
#
_cell.length_a   1.000
_cell.length_b   1.000
_cell.length_c   1.000
_cell.angle_alpha   90.00
_cell.angle_beta   90.00
_cell.angle_gamma   90.00
#
_symmetry.space_group_name_H-M   'P 1'
#
loop_
_entity.id
_entity.type
_entity.pdbx_description
1 polymer ?
#
loop_
_entity_poly.entity_id
_entity_poly.type
_entity_poly.pdbx_seq_one_letter_code
_entity_poly.pdbx_strand_id
1 'polypeptide(L)'
;VWFGPRPLGTGGTSIETMKEIIELAREHDIPINIHYCEIRSETIHYKREFAGYTPGRLTGWLEDIGLLGPKTLLIHVNWLEPEDIPNLARTGTHVVHNPCCNTKLASGFALIPEMIAGGVNVSLGCDGGPSNNTYDMIQEMRFAGYIHRARLLDPLVMDNETVIEMATINGAKVMGREKEFGSLEADKKADLIILDTDKSHLIPAPDPVSICVCAAN
;
A
#
# COMPACT_ATOMS: atom_id res chain seq x y z
N VAL A 1 14.70 -8.54 7.52
CA VAL A 1 15.15 -8.65 6.11
C VAL A 1 13.94 -9.03 5.29
N TRP A 2 13.76 -8.45 4.10
CA TRP A 2 12.66 -8.75 3.18
C TRP A 2 13.24 -9.19 1.83
N PHE A 3 12.55 -10.06 1.12
CA PHE A 3 12.81 -10.28 -0.30
C PHE A 3 12.03 -9.26 -1.12
N GLY A 4 12.73 -8.59 -2.03
CA GLY A 4 12.19 -7.56 -2.94
C GLY A 4 12.48 -7.88 -4.40
N PRO A 5 11.87 -8.94 -4.99
CA PRO A 5 12.03 -9.22 -6.40
C PRO A 5 11.49 -8.10 -7.29
N ARG A 6 12.02 -8.02 -8.51
CA ARG A 6 11.45 -7.13 -9.54
C ARG A 6 10.07 -7.64 -9.98
N PRO A 7 9.25 -6.79 -10.64
CA PRO A 7 7.98 -7.20 -11.24
C PRO A 7 8.08 -8.51 -12.03
N LEU A 8 7.02 -9.31 -11.98
CA LEU A 8 6.92 -10.56 -12.72
C LEU A 8 6.88 -10.29 -14.23
N GLY A 9 7.52 -11.13 -15.05
CA GLY A 9 7.28 -11.23 -16.50
C GLY A 9 7.70 -10.03 -17.37
N THR A 10 7.73 -8.80 -16.87
CA THR A 10 8.06 -7.56 -17.61
C THR A 10 9.57 -7.27 -17.66
N GLY A 11 10.38 -8.32 -17.79
CA GLY A 11 11.85 -8.22 -17.74
C GLY A 11 12.44 -8.11 -16.34
N GLY A 12 11.63 -8.32 -15.30
CA GLY A 12 12.05 -8.37 -13.90
C GLY A 12 12.44 -9.77 -13.46
N THR A 13 11.49 -10.51 -12.89
CA THR A 13 11.69 -11.85 -12.33
C THR A 13 10.89 -12.89 -13.12
N SER A 14 11.51 -14.02 -13.48
CA SER A 14 10.80 -15.12 -14.14
C SER A 14 9.89 -15.85 -13.15
N ILE A 15 8.97 -16.65 -13.68
CA ILE A 15 8.05 -17.44 -12.86
C ILE A 15 8.82 -18.44 -11.99
N GLU A 16 9.80 -19.12 -12.58
CA GLU A 16 10.60 -20.15 -11.94
C GLU A 16 11.37 -19.54 -10.76
N THR A 17 12.06 -18.42 -11.00
CA THR A 17 12.77 -17.70 -9.95
C THR A 17 11.81 -17.18 -8.88
N MET A 18 10.60 -16.72 -9.24
CA MET A 18 9.62 -16.30 -8.24
C MET A 18 9.20 -17.46 -7.33
N LYS A 19 8.97 -18.65 -7.90
CA LYS A 19 8.62 -19.84 -7.11
C LYS A 19 9.74 -20.22 -6.14
N GLU A 20 11.00 -20.20 -6.60
CA GLU A 20 12.16 -20.41 -5.72
C GLU A 20 12.23 -19.38 -4.59
N ILE A 21 11.99 -18.10 -4.90
CA ILE A 21 11.94 -17.03 -3.89
C ILE A 21 10.83 -17.28 -2.86
N ILE A 22 9.64 -17.70 -3.31
CA ILE A 22 8.50 -18.02 -2.44
C ILE A 22 8.83 -19.21 -1.52
N GLU A 23 9.46 -20.25 -2.05
CA GLU A 23 9.89 -21.41 -1.27
C GLU A 23 10.92 -21.03 -0.20
N LEU A 24 11.96 -20.28 -0.58
CA LEU A 24 12.98 -19.79 0.35
C LEU A 24 12.41 -18.83 1.41
N ALA A 25 11.49 -17.95 1.00
CA ALA A 25 10.80 -17.04 1.91
C ALA A 25 10.03 -17.82 2.98
N ARG A 26 9.33 -18.88 2.57
CA ARG A 26 8.59 -19.75 3.48
C ARG A 26 9.51 -20.55 4.39
N GLU A 27 10.59 -21.12 3.87
CA GLU A 27 11.57 -21.89 4.64
C GLU A 27 12.23 -21.05 5.74
N HIS A 28 12.57 -19.80 5.42
CA HIS A 28 13.31 -18.91 6.32
C HIS A 28 12.43 -17.88 7.04
N ASP A 29 11.11 -17.98 6.90
CA ASP A 29 10.15 -17.08 7.53
C ASP A 29 10.31 -15.59 7.11
N ILE A 30 10.83 -15.36 5.91
CA ILE A 30 11.16 -14.04 5.34
C ILE A 30 9.94 -13.47 4.59
N PRO A 31 9.51 -12.22 4.88
CA PRO A 31 8.44 -11.57 4.13
C PRO A 31 8.90 -11.10 2.73
N ILE A 32 7.94 -11.01 1.80
CA ILE A 32 8.14 -10.60 0.41
C ILE A 32 7.43 -9.28 0.15
N ASN A 33 8.10 -8.34 -0.52
CA ASN A 33 7.47 -7.18 -1.13
C ASN A 33 7.69 -7.18 -2.64
N ILE A 34 6.68 -6.80 -3.42
CA ILE A 34 6.79 -6.78 -4.88
C ILE A 34 5.90 -5.70 -5.49
N HIS A 35 6.42 -5.03 -6.51
CA HIS A 35 5.64 -4.12 -7.36
C HIS A 35 4.66 -4.93 -8.20
N TYR A 36 3.38 -4.56 -8.17
CA TYR A 36 2.36 -5.32 -8.86
C TYR A 36 1.27 -4.42 -9.44
N CYS A 37 0.99 -4.57 -10.74
CA CYS A 37 0.01 -3.77 -11.47
C CYS A 37 0.21 -2.26 -11.27
N GLU A 38 1.47 -1.81 -11.31
CA GLU A 38 1.81 -0.41 -11.09
C GLU A 38 1.38 0.44 -12.29
N ILE A 39 1.68 -0.04 -13.49
CA ILE A 39 1.37 0.63 -14.76
C ILE A 39 0.50 -0.25 -15.65
N ARG A 40 -0.29 0.39 -16.52
CA ARG A 40 -1.26 -0.29 -17.39
C ARG A 40 -0.65 -1.39 -18.25
N SER A 41 0.58 -1.19 -18.74
CA SER A 41 1.26 -2.16 -19.59
C SER A 41 1.61 -3.45 -18.85
N GLU A 42 1.90 -3.41 -17.54
CA GLU A 42 2.12 -4.61 -16.73
C GLU A 42 0.84 -5.43 -16.66
N THR A 43 -0.29 -4.80 -16.35
CA THR A 43 -1.59 -5.48 -16.31
C THR A 43 -1.96 -6.09 -17.66
N ILE A 44 -1.71 -5.39 -18.77
CA ILE A 44 -1.92 -5.94 -20.11
C ILE A 44 -1.03 -7.16 -20.36
N HIS A 45 0.23 -7.09 -19.94
CA HIS A 45 1.16 -8.21 -20.03
C HIS A 45 0.70 -9.41 -19.18
N TYR A 46 0.32 -9.19 -17.92
CA TYR A 46 -0.19 -10.23 -17.04
C TYR A 46 -1.43 -10.92 -17.59
N LYS A 47 -2.39 -10.16 -18.12
CA LYS A 47 -3.58 -10.71 -18.77
C LYS A 47 -3.26 -11.56 -20.01
N ARG A 48 -2.15 -11.29 -20.70
CA ARG A 48 -1.71 -12.04 -21.90
C ARG A 48 -0.91 -13.28 -21.54
N GLU A 49 0.11 -13.14 -20.70
CA GLU A 49 1.02 -14.25 -20.35
C GLU A 49 0.35 -15.26 -19.42
N PHE A 50 -0.46 -14.77 -18.49
CA PHE A 50 -1.16 -15.61 -17.53
C PHE A 50 -2.61 -15.87 -17.98
N ALA A 51 -2.88 -15.92 -19.28
CA ALA A 51 -4.22 -16.07 -19.89
C ALA A 51 -5.03 -17.32 -19.47
N GLY A 52 -4.50 -18.17 -18.58
CA GLY A 52 -5.26 -19.19 -17.86
C GLY A 52 -6.15 -18.64 -16.72
N TYR A 53 -5.92 -17.39 -16.29
CA TYR A 53 -6.73 -16.73 -15.27
C TYR A 53 -7.77 -15.85 -15.96
N THR A 54 -9.03 -16.02 -15.55
CA THR A 54 -10.18 -15.27 -16.08
C THR A 54 -9.84 -13.77 -16.19
N PRO A 55 -10.15 -13.10 -17.30
CA PRO A 55 -10.03 -11.64 -17.38
C PRO A 55 -10.60 -10.98 -16.12
N GLY A 56 -9.75 -10.26 -15.40
CA GLY A 56 -10.06 -9.63 -14.11
C GLY A 56 -9.80 -10.42 -12.84
N ARG A 57 -8.90 -11.42 -12.90
CA ARG A 57 -8.31 -12.04 -11.72
C ARG A 57 -6.78 -11.94 -11.74
N LEU A 58 -6.25 -10.74 -11.63
CA LEU A 58 -4.80 -10.50 -11.57
C LEU A 58 -4.18 -11.18 -10.35
N THR A 59 -4.90 -11.20 -9.24
CA THR A 59 -4.47 -11.83 -7.98
C THR A 59 -4.58 -13.35 -7.97
N GLY A 60 -5.45 -13.95 -8.79
CA GLY A 60 -5.69 -15.40 -8.76
C GLY A 60 -4.42 -16.22 -9.07
N TRP A 61 -3.65 -15.76 -10.05
CA TRP A 61 -2.33 -16.32 -10.36
C TRP A 61 -1.34 -16.25 -9.19
N LEU A 62 -1.29 -15.10 -8.50
CA LEU A 62 -0.37 -14.92 -7.38
C LEU A 62 -0.72 -15.89 -6.24
N GLU A 63 -2.00 -16.20 -6.07
CA GLU A 63 -2.45 -17.20 -5.13
C GLU A 63 -2.04 -18.62 -5.55
N ASP A 64 -2.20 -18.97 -6.82
CA ASP A 64 -1.84 -20.29 -7.36
C ASP A 64 -0.34 -20.61 -7.20
N ILE A 65 0.54 -19.60 -7.30
CA ILE A 65 1.97 -19.77 -7.01
C ILE A 65 2.32 -19.66 -5.52
N GLY A 66 1.33 -19.39 -4.67
CA GLY A 66 1.50 -19.27 -3.22
C GLY A 66 2.19 -17.99 -2.77
N LEU A 67 2.15 -16.92 -3.58
CA LEU A 67 2.71 -15.63 -3.23
C LEU A 67 1.80 -14.85 -2.27
N LEU A 68 0.49 -14.94 -2.41
CA LEU A 68 -0.43 -14.21 -1.54
C LEU A 68 -0.43 -14.76 -0.10
N GLY A 69 -0.51 -13.87 0.89
CA GLY A 69 -0.49 -14.24 2.30
C GLY A 69 -0.14 -13.09 3.24
N PRO A 70 -0.19 -13.32 4.56
CA PRO A 70 0.07 -12.29 5.58
C PRO A 70 1.54 -11.81 5.64
N LYS A 71 2.44 -12.43 4.87
CA LYS A 71 3.85 -12.04 4.75
C LYS A 71 4.19 -11.42 3.39
N THR A 72 3.17 -10.97 2.67
CA THR A 72 3.29 -10.41 1.34
C THR A 72 2.77 -8.99 1.31
N LEU A 73 3.59 -8.09 0.78
CA LEU A 73 3.25 -6.69 0.52
C LEU A 73 3.25 -6.42 -0.98
N LEU A 74 2.08 -6.10 -1.53
CA LEU A 74 1.95 -5.63 -2.90
C LEU A 74 2.09 -4.10 -2.96
N ILE A 75 2.97 -3.62 -3.83
CA ILE A 75 3.31 -2.20 -3.97
C ILE A 75 2.56 -1.62 -5.17
N HIS A 76 1.99 -0.42 -4.99
CA HIS A 76 1.20 0.37 -5.97
C HIS A 76 -0.20 -0.14 -6.26
N VAL A 77 -0.36 -1.31 -6.89
CA VAL A 77 -1.64 -1.94 -7.24
C VAL A 77 -2.64 -1.03 -7.97
N ASN A 78 -2.14 -0.10 -8.79
CA ASN A 78 -2.93 0.93 -9.47
C ASN A 78 -3.93 0.38 -10.49
N TRP A 79 -3.66 -0.81 -11.01
CA TRP A 79 -4.46 -1.45 -12.06
C TRP A 79 -5.01 -2.80 -11.64
N LEU A 80 -5.17 -3.04 -10.34
CA LEU A 80 -6.04 -4.13 -9.87
C LEU A 80 -7.50 -3.81 -10.16
N GLU A 81 -8.30 -4.85 -10.32
CA GLU A 81 -9.73 -4.74 -10.60
C GLU A 81 -10.54 -5.08 -9.33
N PRO A 82 -11.79 -4.60 -9.17
CA PRO A 82 -12.57 -4.83 -7.96
C PRO A 82 -12.69 -6.31 -7.56
N GLU A 83 -12.68 -7.21 -8.55
CA GLU A 83 -12.77 -8.65 -8.40
C GLU A 83 -11.53 -9.28 -7.73
N ASP A 84 -10.40 -8.55 -7.67
CA ASP A 84 -9.17 -8.97 -7.03
C ASP A 84 -9.17 -8.73 -5.50
N ILE A 85 -9.95 -7.75 -5.04
CA ILE A 85 -9.97 -7.32 -3.63
C ILE A 85 -10.32 -8.46 -2.66
N PRO A 86 -11.34 -9.31 -2.93
CA PRO A 86 -11.69 -10.41 -2.02
C PRO A 86 -10.54 -11.41 -1.81
N ASN A 87 -9.67 -11.62 -2.80
CA ASN A 87 -8.52 -12.50 -2.65
C ASN A 87 -7.52 -11.91 -1.67
N LEU A 88 -7.17 -10.63 -1.83
CA LEU A 88 -6.24 -9.93 -0.93
C LEU A 88 -6.73 -9.96 0.52
N ALA A 89 -8.02 -9.67 0.73
CA ALA A 89 -8.62 -9.67 2.06
C ALA A 89 -8.60 -11.06 2.69
N ARG A 90 -9.01 -12.10 1.93
CA ARG A 90 -9.06 -13.47 2.42
C ARG A 90 -7.68 -14.04 2.75
N THR A 91 -6.66 -13.74 1.94
CA THR A 91 -5.30 -14.23 2.18
C THR A 91 -4.55 -13.40 3.23
N GLY A 92 -5.10 -12.27 3.66
CA GLY A 92 -4.43 -11.32 4.54
C GLY A 92 -3.25 -10.59 3.87
N THR A 93 -3.22 -10.56 2.54
CA THR A 93 -2.16 -9.86 1.79
C THR A 93 -2.25 -8.37 2.05
N HIS A 94 -1.09 -7.75 2.26
CA HIS A 94 -1.00 -6.32 2.49
C HIS A 94 -0.78 -5.53 1.20
N VAL A 95 -1.22 -4.27 1.21
CA VAL A 95 -0.98 -3.31 0.13
C VAL A 95 -0.28 -2.08 0.68
N VAL A 96 0.70 -1.55 -0.04
CA VAL A 96 1.22 -0.19 0.20
C VAL A 96 0.81 0.75 -0.93
N HIS A 97 0.18 1.86 -0.54
CA HIS A 97 -0.23 2.93 -1.42
C HIS A 97 0.85 4.02 -1.48
N ASN A 98 1.29 4.38 -2.70
CA ASN A 98 2.29 5.42 -2.95
C ASN A 98 1.69 6.56 -3.79
N PRO A 99 0.74 7.36 -3.26
CA PRO A 99 -0.09 8.26 -4.04
C PRO A 99 0.71 9.33 -4.80
N CYS A 100 1.72 9.94 -4.17
CA CYS A 100 2.51 11.01 -4.80
C CYS A 100 3.32 10.46 -5.99
N CYS A 101 4.01 9.33 -5.81
CA CYS A 101 4.71 8.66 -6.91
C CYS A 101 3.76 8.30 -8.05
N ASN A 102 2.66 7.61 -7.74
CA ASN A 102 1.69 7.16 -8.72
C ASN A 102 1.17 8.31 -9.58
N THR A 103 0.96 9.48 -8.98
CA THR A 103 0.49 10.66 -9.69
C THR A 103 1.60 11.34 -10.48
N LYS A 104 2.79 11.50 -9.88
CA LYS A 104 3.95 12.09 -10.55
C LYS A 104 4.35 11.33 -11.81
N LEU A 105 4.25 10.00 -11.79
CA LEU A 105 4.56 9.14 -12.93
C LEU A 105 3.36 8.89 -13.87
N ALA A 106 2.18 9.41 -13.54
CA ALA A 106 0.93 9.10 -14.23
C ALA A 106 0.65 7.60 -14.33
N SER A 107 1.02 6.85 -13.28
CA SER A 107 0.92 5.40 -13.23
C SER A 107 -0.53 4.92 -13.15
N GLY A 108 -1.41 5.64 -12.46
CA GLY A 108 -2.85 5.30 -12.33
C GLY A 108 -3.39 5.52 -10.92
N PHE A 109 -4.60 5.02 -10.65
CA PHE A 109 -5.26 5.14 -9.34
C PHE A 109 -5.60 3.78 -8.77
N ALA A 110 -4.99 3.42 -7.65
CA ALA A 110 -5.36 2.22 -6.90
C ALA A 110 -6.77 2.36 -6.27
N LEU A 111 -7.48 1.24 -6.16
CA LEU A 111 -8.81 1.14 -5.55
C LEU A 111 -8.74 1.12 -4.01
N ILE A 112 -8.05 2.10 -3.41
CA ILE A 112 -7.73 2.10 -1.97
C ILE A 112 -8.97 2.18 -1.07
N PRO A 113 -9.93 3.10 -1.27
CA PRO A 113 -11.16 3.11 -0.49
C PRO A 113 -11.91 1.76 -0.54
N GLU A 114 -11.98 1.16 -1.73
CA GLU A 114 -12.64 -0.11 -1.96
C GLU A 114 -11.88 -1.27 -1.28
N MET A 115 -10.55 -1.26 -1.31
CA MET A 115 -9.69 -2.24 -0.62
C MET A 115 -9.86 -2.17 0.90
N ILE A 116 -9.85 -0.97 1.48
CA ILE A 116 -10.05 -0.76 2.92
C ILE A 116 -11.46 -1.23 3.32
N ALA A 117 -12.50 -0.84 2.57
CA ALA A 117 -13.87 -1.29 2.80
C ALA A 117 -14.03 -2.81 2.65
N GLY A 118 -13.23 -3.43 1.78
CA GLY A 118 -13.15 -4.89 1.59
C GLY A 118 -12.35 -5.64 2.65
N GLY A 119 -11.76 -4.95 3.64
CA GLY A 119 -10.99 -5.56 4.72
C GLY A 119 -9.52 -5.82 4.40
N VAL A 120 -8.97 -5.25 3.33
CA VAL A 120 -7.54 -5.32 3.00
C VAL A 120 -6.77 -4.35 3.91
N ASN A 121 -5.68 -4.81 4.51
CA ASN A 121 -4.77 -3.92 5.23
C ASN A 121 -3.95 -3.10 4.23
N VAL A 122 -4.17 -1.78 4.23
CA VAL A 122 -3.46 -0.83 3.37
C VAL A 122 -2.58 0.09 4.22
N SER A 123 -1.30 0.20 3.87
CA SER A 123 -0.35 1.17 4.45
C SER A 123 0.03 2.26 3.45
N LEU A 124 0.73 3.30 3.92
CA LEU A 124 1.30 4.36 3.08
C LEU A 124 2.81 4.19 2.86
N GLY A 125 3.30 4.64 1.71
CA GLY A 125 4.71 4.71 1.38
C GLY A 125 5.01 5.91 0.48
N CYS A 126 6.23 6.44 0.59
CA CYS A 126 6.68 7.53 -0.28
C CYS A 126 7.18 7.02 -1.64
N ASP A 127 7.45 5.71 -1.78
CA ASP A 127 8.28 5.15 -2.86
C ASP A 127 9.69 5.81 -2.95
N GLY A 128 10.41 5.62 -4.06
CA GLY A 128 11.76 6.11 -4.26
C GLY A 128 11.87 7.63 -4.45
N GLY A 129 13.00 8.18 -4.00
CA GLY A 129 13.35 9.60 -4.18
C GLY A 129 13.20 10.13 -5.62
N PRO A 130 13.54 9.40 -6.70
CA PRO A 130 13.36 9.90 -8.07
C PRO A 130 11.91 9.97 -8.55
N SER A 131 10.99 9.22 -7.94
CA SER A 131 9.58 9.10 -8.33
C SER A 131 8.66 9.93 -7.44
N ASN A 132 9.06 10.24 -6.20
CA ASN A 132 8.39 11.18 -5.30
C ASN A 132 9.06 12.56 -5.24
N ASN A 133 10.37 12.56 -4.98
CA ASN A 133 11.27 13.68 -4.65
C ASN A 133 11.26 14.12 -3.17
N THR A 134 10.42 13.54 -2.32
CA THR A 134 10.46 13.74 -0.86
C THR A 134 10.26 12.42 -0.11
N TYR A 135 10.59 12.41 1.18
CA TYR A 135 10.23 11.34 2.12
C TYR A 135 9.34 11.91 3.23
N ASP A 136 8.37 12.72 2.85
CA ASP A 136 7.45 13.42 3.74
C ASP A 136 6.14 12.64 3.87
N MET A 137 5.98 11.93 4.99
CA MET A 137 4.78 11.13 5.26
C MET A 137 3.53 11.99 5.50
N ILE A 138 3.69 13.25 5.95
CA ILE A 138 2.54 14.15 6.14
C ILE A 138 2.01 14.59 4.77
N GLN A 139 2.92 14.84 3.82
CA GLN A 139 2.54 15.06 2.43
C GLN A 139 1.88 13.82 1.82
N GLU A 140 2.40 12.60 2.04
CA GLU A 140 1.74 11.37 1.57
C GLU A 140 0.33 11.20 2.15
N MET A 141 0.15 11.41 3.46
CA MET A 141 -1.15 11.34 4.13
C MET A 141 -2.13 12.33 3.50
N ARG A 142 -1.75 13.60 3.36
CA ARG A 142 -2.57 14.63 2.73
C ARG A 142 -3.01 14.21 1.34
N PHE A 143 -2.07 13.71 0.55
CA PHE A 143 -2.32 13.38 -0.84
C PHE A 143 -3.18 12.12 -0.99
N ALA A 144 -2.98 11.10 -0.13
CA ALA A 144 -3.84 9.93 -0.02
C ALA A 144 -5.30 10.31 0.29
N GLY A 145 -5.52 11.27 1.20
CA GLY A 145 -6.85 11.78 1.52
C GLY A 145 -7.52 12.49 0.34
N TYR A 146 -6.78 13.29 -0.43
CA TYR A 146 -7.35 14.11 -1.50
C TYR A 146 -7.58 13.35 -2.81
N ILE A 147 -6.65 12.49 -3.20
CA ILE A 147 -6.67 11.86 -4.53
C ILE A 147 -7.92 10.99 -4.74
N HIS A 148 -8.36 10.28 -3.70
CA HIS A 148 -9.53 9.40 -3.78
C HIS A 148 -10.85 10.15 -3.71
N ARG A 149 -10.91 11.24 -2.94
CA ARG A 149 -12.06 12.16 -2.96
C ARG A 149 -12.27 12.75 -4.35
N ALA A 150 -11.19 13.13 -5.02
CA ALA A 150 -11.23 13.61 -6.40
C ALA A 150 -11.64 12.51 -7.40
N ARG A 151 -11.10 11.29 -7.26
CA ARG A 151 -11.46 10.15 -8.13
C ARG A 151 -12.93 9.76 -8.01
N LEU A 152 -13.47 9.73 -6.79
CA LEU A 152 -14.82 9.23 -6.50
C LEU A 152 -15.88 10.34 -6.46
N LEU A 153 -15.47 11.61 -6.52
CA LEU A 153 -16.36 12.77 -6.36
C LEU A 153 -17.15 12.74 -5.04
N ASP A 154 -16.52 12.20 -3.99
CA ASP A 154 -17.11 12.04 -2.66
C ASP A 154 -16.18 12.66 -1.61
N PRO A 155 -16.60 13.69 -0.85
CA PRO A 155 -15.75 14.30 0.18
C PRO A 155 -15.62 13.44 1.45
N LEU A 156 -16.43 12.39 1.62
CA LEU A 156 -16.48 11.57 2.82
C LEU A 156 -15.57 10.33 2.76
N VAL A 157 -15.05 9.98 1.58
CA VAL A 157 -14.07 8.88 1.47
C VAL A 157 -12.72 9.31 2.04
N MET A 158 -12.00 8.33 2.59
CA MET A 158 -10.70 8.53 3.23
C MET A 158 -10.77 9.60 4.32
N ASP A 159 -11.50 9.30 5.41
CA ASP A 159 -11.42 10.12 6.63
C ASP A 159 -9.99 10.18 7.17
N ASN A 160 -9.72 11.21 7.98
CA ASN A 160 -8.35 11.53 8.38
C ASN A 160 -7.80 10.48 9.36
N GLU A 161 -8.66 9.87 10.18
CA GLU A 161 -8.34 8.78 11.09
C GLU A 161 -7.83 7.56 10.31
N THR A 162 -8.56 7.13 9.28
CA THR A 162 -8.16 6.05 8.38
C THR A 162 -6.80 6.34 7.75
N VAL A 163 -6.56 7.57 7.29
CA VAL A 163 -5.29 7.97 6.69
C VAL A 163 -4.13 7.90 7.71
N ILE A 164 -4.34 8.32 8.97
CA ILE A 164 -3.35 8.17 10.04
C ILE A 164 -3.07 6.69 10.30
N GLU A 165 -4.10 5.84 10.35
CA GLU A 165 -3.93 4.40 10.55
C GLU A 165 -3.07 3.77 9.43
N MET A 166 -3.26 4.18 8.18
CA MET A 166 -2.43 3.75 7.05
C MET A 166 -0.96 4.13 7.22
N ALA A 167 -0.68 5.33 7.76
CA ALA A 167 0.68 5.81 8.03
C ALA A 167 1.32 5.23 9.29
N THR A 168 0.54 4.59 10.18
CA THR A 168 0.99 4.15 11.50
C THR A 168 0.74 2.65 11.72
N ILE A 169 -0.38 2.28 12.35
CA ILE A 169 -0.67 0.92 12.78
C ILE A 169 -0.73 -0.08 11.62
N ASN A 170 -1.21 0.33 10.45
CA ASN A 170 -1.27 -0.55 9.29
C ASN A 170 0.12 -0.81 8.70
N GLY A 171 1.04 0.15 8.79
CA GLY A 171 2.46 -0.06 8.49
C GLY A 171 3.12 -1.02 9.49
N ALA A 172 2.74 -0.96 10.77
CA ALA A 172 3.20 -1.93 11.77
C ALA A 172 2.66 -3.35 11.50
N LYS A 173 1.40 -3.48 11.07
CA LYS A 173 0.80 -4.76 10.64
C LYS A 173 1.54 -5.35 9.43
N VAL A 174 1.92 -4.52 8.45
CA VAL A 174 2.76 -4.95 7.31
C VAL A 174 4.05 -5.62 7.78
N MET A 175 4.65 -5.10 8.84
CA MET A 175 5.87 -5.66 9.42
C MET A 175 5.64 -6.86 10.34
N GLY A 176 4.39 -7.23 10.63
CA GLY A 176 4.02 -8.24 11.63
C GLY A 176 4.43 -7.84 13.06
N ARG A 177 4.48 -6.52 13.33
CA ARG A 177 5.01 -5.94 14.56
C ARG A 177 4.06 -4.92 15.19
N GLU A 178 2.77 -5.01 14.85
CA GLU A 178 1.70 -4.19 15.42
C GLU A 178 1.55 -4.34 16.93
N LYS A 179 2.05 -5.44 17.52
CA LYS A 179 2.13 -5.62 18.98
C LYS A 179 3.31 -4.88 19.61
N GLU A 180 4.30 -4.47 18.83
CA GLU A 180 5.48 -3.75 19.32
C GLU A 180 5.37 -2.23 19.13
N PHE A 181 4.78 -1.74 18.03
CA PHE A 181 4.68 -0.31 17.73
C PHE A 181 3.51 -0.02 16.77
N GLY A 182 3.35 1.25 16.40
CA GLY A 182 2.33 1.72 15.44
C GLY A 182 1.09 2.34 16.07
N SER A 183 0.96 2.29 17.39
CA SER A 183 -0.09 2.96 18.17
C SER A 183 0.37 3.27 19.59
N LEU A 184 -0.35 4.18 20.25
CA LEU A 184 -0.09 4.55 21.64
C LEU A 184 -0.90 3.68 22.59
N GLU A 185 -0.37 2.52 22.90
CA GLU A 185 -0.97 1.55 23.82
C GLU A 185 0.05 1.13 24.88
N ALA A 186 -0.41 0.74 26.06
CA ALA A 186 0.46 0.20 27.09
C ALA A 186 1.28 -0.99 26.55
N ASP A 187 2.50 -1.14 27.06
CA ASP A 187 3.44 -2.22 26.72
C ASP A 187 4.01 -2.20 25.28
N LYS A 188 3.60 -1.26 24.42
CA LYS A 188 4.28 -1.00 23.14
C LYS A 188 5.51 -0.10 23.31
N LYS A 189 6.38 -0.07 22.31
CA LYS A 189 7.54 0.82 22.24
C LYS A 189 7.12 2.27 22.16
N ALA A 190 7.92 3.14 22.76
CA ALA A 190 7.74 4.59 22.74
C ALA A 190 8.24 5.21 21.42
N ASP A 191 7.75 4.73 20.28
CA ASP A 191 8.03 5.29 18.95
C ASP A 191 7.05 6.46 18.71
N LEU A 192 7.45 7.65 19.18
CA LEU A 192 6.58 8.84 19.28
C LEU A 192 7.07 9.97 18.37
N ILE A 193 6.12 10.76 17.87
CA ILE A 193 6.37 12.07 17.28
C ILE A 193 5.56 13.13 18.04
N ILE A 194 6.09 14.33 18.15
CA ILE A 194 5.39 15.48 18.73
C ILE A 194 5.25 16.52 17.61
N LEU A 195 4.01 16.91 17.32
CA LEU A 195 3.71 17.94 16.32
C LEU A 195 3.45 19.28 17.02
N ASP A 196 4.27 20.28 16.70
CA ASP A 196 4.07 21.64 17.17
C ASP A 196 3.04 22.36 16.28
N THR A 197 1.83 22.52 16.79
CA THR A 197 0.71 23.14 16.07
C THR A 197 0.67 24.67 16.19
N ASP A 198 1.57 25.30 16.95
CA ASP A 198 1.63 26.76 17.08
C ASP A 198 2.38 27.39 15.88
N LYS A 199 1.77 27.25 14.70
CA LYS A 199 2.28 27.74 13.42
C LYS A 199 1.15 28.44 12.65
N SER A 200 1.51 29.49 11.92
CA SER A 200 0.54 30.30 11.17
C SER A 200 -0.30 29.52 10.16
N HIS A 201 0.23 28.46 9.56
CA HIS A 201 -0.47 27.62 8.58
C HIS A 201 -1.35 26.52 9.23
N LEU A 202 -1.30 26.38 10.56
CA LEU A 202 -2.05 25.38 11.33
C LEU A 202 -3.17 26.00 12.18
N ILE A 203 -3.37 27.32 12.10
CA ILE A 203 -4.38 28.07 12.85
C ILE A 203 -5.42 28.66 11.87
N PRO A 204 -6.74 28.53 12.13
CA PRO A 204 -7.36 27.90 13.30
C PRO A 204 -7.22 26.36 13.31
N ALA A 205 -7.20 25.80 14.52
CA ALA A 205 -6.93 24.39 14.79
C ALA A 205 -8.15 23.66 15.40
N PRO A 206 -9.31 23.57 14.72
CA PRO A 206 -10.53 23.03 15.33
C PRO A 206 -10.51 21.52 15.54
N ASP A 207 -9.74 20.79 14.72
CA ASP A 207 -9.61 19.33 14.79
C ASP A 207 -8.14 18.92 14.62
N PRO A 208 -7.48 18.36 15.67
CA PRO A 208 -6.09 17.95 15.59
C PRO A 208 -5.82 16.83 14.59
N VAL A 209 -6.80 15.94 14.32
CA VAL A 209 -6.65 14.85 13.35
C VAL A 209 -6.58 15.43 11.95
N SER A 210 -7.52 16.31 11.60
CA SER A 210 -7.49 17.02 10.32
C SER A 210 -6.22 17.84 10.13
N ILE A 211 -5.70 18.51 11.16
CA ILE A 211 -4.45 19.29 11.05
C ILE A 211 -3.27 18.38 10.75
N CYS A 212 -3.16 17.27 11.47
CA CYS A 212 -2.09 16.28 11.30
C CYS A 212 -2.02 15.79 9.85
N VAL A 213 -3.17 15.42 9.26
CA VAL A 213 -3.23 14.90 7.89
C VAL A 213 -3.13 16.01 6.85
N CYS A 214 -3.88 17.09 7.02
CA CYS A 214 -4.12 18.05 5.95
C CYS A 214 -3.18 19.26 5.95
N ALA A 215 -2.40 19.50 7.00
CA ALA A 215 -1.68 20.77 7.15
C ALA A 215 -0.28 20.69 7.79
N ALA A 216 0.03 19.68 8.61
CA ALA A 216 1.20 19.66 9.51
C ALA A 216 2.61 19.45 8.88
N ASN A 217 2.82 19.84 7.62
CA ASN A 217 4.08 19.64 6.89
C ASN A 217 4.98 20.89 6.83
#